data_AF-A0A6N7NM88-F1
#
_entry.id   AF-A0A6N7NM88-F1
#
_cell.length_a   1.000
_cell.length_b   1.000
_cell.length_c   1.000
_cell.angle_alpha   90.00
_cell.angle_beta   90.00
_cell.angle_gamma   90.00
#
_symmetry.space_group_name_H-M   'P 1'
#
loop_
_entity.id
_entity.type
_entity.pdbx_description
1 polymer ?
#
loop_
_entity_poly.entity_id
_entity_poly.type
_entity_poly.pdbx_seq_one_letter_code
_entity_poly.pdbx_strand_id
1 'polypeptide(L)'
;MKTPILIAGLCLALAACATTGRLSSTEKLDLYRAHAGAPQNDMQFFGSLNGWTELGDSALAVWTRPSEAYLLELSGPCPDLSYATAIGLTSSMGRVSSRFDKVLVRDPTGGPRMPCFINSIRKLDVKALRASEQELRQAQVQEREENTK
;
A
#
# COMPACT_ATOMS: atom_id res chain seq x y z
N MET A 1 3.57 -32.45 58.24
CA MET A 1 4.64 -31.89 57.39
C MET A 1 4.04 -31.51 56.03
N LYS A 2 4.09 -30.21 55.69
CA LYS A 2 4.07 -29.60 54.34
C LYS A 2 2.72 -29.54 53.56
N THR A 3 1.98 -28.45 53.78
CA THR A 3 1.16 -27.70 52.79
C THR A 3 2.09 -26.91 51.81
N PRO A 4 1.59 -26.12 50.84
CA PRO A 4 0.58 -26.32 49.78
C PRO A 4 1.08 -25.87 48.38
N ILE A 5 0.23 -26.03 47.35
CA ILE A 5 0.04 -25.27 46.08
C ILE A 5 1.18 -24.31 45.64
N LEU A 6 1.70 -24.52 44.41
CA LEU A 6 2.37 -23.49 43.61
C LEU A 6 1.84 -23.53 42.18
N ILE A 7 0.84 -22.68 41.94
CA ILE A 7 0.43 -22.19 40.63
C ILE A 7 1.50 -21.16 40.22
N ALA A 8 2.29 -21.47 39.20
CA ALA A 8 3.15 -20.52 38.50
C ALA A 8 3.05 -20.90 37.02
N GLY A 9 2.27 -20.19 36.21
CA GLY A 9 2.55 -18.80 35.87
C GLY A 9 3.03 -18.79 34.42
N LEU A 10 2.22 -19.31 33.50
CA LEU A 10 2.48 -19.26 32.07
C LEU A 10 1.85 -18.00 31.48
N CYS A 11 2.32 -16.85 31.95
CA CYS A 11 2.15 -15.60 31.22
C CYS A 11 3.20 -15.56 30.11
N LEU A 12 3.01 -16.35 29.04
CA LEU A 12 3.72 -16.04 27.80
C LEU A 12 3.06 -14.81 27.22
N ALA A 13 3.83 -13.73 27.26
CA ALA A 13 3.52 -12.45 26.66
C ALA A 13 3.00 -12.62 25.23
N LEU A 14 1.69 -12.52 25.05
CA LEU A 14 1.19 -11.85 23.86
C LEU A 14 1.62 -10.39 24.03
N ALA A 15 2.80 -10.09 23.51
CA ALA A 15 3.11 -8.74 23.09
C ALA A 15 2.05 -8.38 22.06
N ALA A 16 0.92 -7.88 22.55
CA ALA A 16 0.01 -7.08 21.77
C ALA A 16 0.88 -5.95 21.22
N CYS A 17 1.25 -6.05 19.95
CA CYS A 17 1.66 -4.88 19.20
C CYS A 17 0.47 -3.93 19.25
N ALA A 18 0.48 -3.06 20.26
CA ALA A 18 -0.38 -1.91 20.37
C ALA A 18 0.02 -0.93 19.26
N THR A 19 -0.25 -1.30 18.02
CA THR A 19 -0.35 -0.38 16.90
C THR A 19 -1.83 -0.14 16.72
N THR A 20 -2.26 0.98 17.28
CA THR A 20 -3.59 1.55 17.24
C THR A 20 -4.21 1.49 15.83
N GLY A 21 -4.95 0.42 15.52
CA GLY A 21 -6.00 0.33 14.51
C GLY A 21 -5.70 0.74 13.06
N ARG A 22 -4.45 0.98 12.65
CA ARG A 22 -4.09 1.28 11.25
C ARG A 22 -2.91 0.41 10.82
N LEU A 23 -3.04 -0.19 9.63
CA LEU A 23 -1.91 -0.86 8.98
C LEU A 23 -0.78 0.14 8.77
N SER A 24 0.44 -0.29 9.09
CA SER A 24 1.66 0.35 8.64
C SER A 24 1.74 0.34 7.11
N SER A 25 2.53 1.26 6.54
CA SER A 25 2.75 1.33 5.09
C SER A 25 3.29 0.02 4.51
N THR A 26 4.12 -0.68 5.28
CA THR A 26 4.67 -2.00 4.91
C THR A 26 3.59 -3.07 4.85
N GLU A 27 2.72 -3.16 5.87
CA GLU A 27 1.60 -4.12 5.87
C GLU A 27 0.64 -3.84 4.72
N LYS A 28 0.36 -2.56 4.44
CA LYS A 28 -0.49 -2.15 3.32
C LYS A 28 0.14 -2.55 1.98
N LEU A 29 1.46 -2.36 1.80
CA LEU A 29 2.14 -2.80 0.59
C LEU A 29 2.08 -4.32 0.42
N ASP A 30 2.26 -5.09 1.49
CA ASP A 30 2.21 -6.55 1.43
C ASP A 30 0.79 -7.07 1.11
N LEU A 31 -0.25 -6.42 1.64
CA LEU A 31 -1.64 -6.66 1.21
C LEU A 31 -1.79 -6.48 -0.30
N TYR A 32 -1.30 -5.37 -0.84
CA TYR A 32 -1.40 -5.09 -2.28
C TYR A 32 -0.58 -6.07 -3.13
N ARG A 33 0.59 -6.51 -2.65
CA ARG A 33 1.40 -7.56 -3.30
C ARG A 33 0.67 -8.91 -3.32
N ALA A 34 -0.03 -9.27 -2.24
CA ALA A 34 -0.79 -10.51 -2.17
C ALA A 34 -1.94 -10.57 -3.19
N HIS A 35 -2.46 -9.41 -3.60
CA HIS A 35 -3.49 -9.28 -4.64
C HIS A 35 -2.94 -8.82 -5.99
N ALA A 36 -1.61 -8.85 -6.18
CA ALA A 36 -0.96 -8.49 -7.42
C ALA A 36 -0.65 -9.74 -8.26
N GLY A 37 -0.91 -9.66 -9.56
CA GLY A 37 -0.51 -10.69 -10.52
C GLY A 37 1.00 -10.71 -10.77
N ALA A 38 1.41 -11.50 -11.75
CA ALA A 38 2.81 -11.57 -12.17
C ALA A 38 3.31 -10.18 -12.64
N PRO A 39 4.62 -9.87 -12.44
CA PRO A 39 5.26 -8.71 -13.05
C PRO A 39 5.03 -8.67 -14.56
N GLN A 40 4.66 -7.50 -15.06
CA GLN A 40 4.50 -7.22 -16.49
C GLN A 40 5.33 -6.01 -16.89
N ASN A 41 5.65 -5.93 -18.18
CA ASN A 41 6.53 -4.88 -18.69
C ASN A 41 5.85 -3.52 -18.76
N ASP A 42 4.53 -3.47 -18.92
CA ASP A 42 3.80 -2.24 -19.19
C ASP A 42 2.34 -2.31 -18.72
N MET A 43 1.65 -1.16 -18.75
CA MET A 43 0.20 -1.05 -18.57
C MET A 43 -0.39 -0.01 -19.53
N GLN A 44 -1.66 -0.18 -19.89
CA GLN A 44 -2.37 0.82 -20.69
C GLN A 44 -2.64 2.07 -19.85
N PHE A 45 -2.39 3.26 -20.42
CA PHE A 45 -2.60 4.53 -19.76
C PHE A 45 -3.10 5.58 -20.75
N PHE A 46 -4.28 6.12 -20.49
CA PHE A 46 -4.97 7.06 -21.39
C PHE A 46 -4.77 8.53 -20.99
N GLY A 47 -3.68 8.84 -20.30
CA GLY A 47 -3.32 10.20 -19.90
C GLY A 47 -3.92 10.67 -18.56
N SER A 48 -4.83 9.92 -17.96
CA SER A 48 -5.40 10.23 -16.65
C SER A 48 -5.57 8.99 -15.77
N LEU A 49 -5.56 9.22 -14.45
CA LEU A 49 -5.85 8.23 -13.42
C LEU A 49 -7.24 8.50 -12.84
N ASN A 50 -7.97 7.43 -12.53
CA ASN A 50 -9.22 7.47 -11.76
C ASN A 50 -8.95 7.62 -10.25
N GLY A 51 -7.74 7.30 -9.81
CA GLY A 51 -7.34 7.39 -8.42
C GLY A 51 -5.96 6.79 -8.23
N TRP A 52 -5.37 7.05 -7.06
CA TRP A 52 -4.11 6.45 -6.65
C TRP A 52 -4.07 6.34 -5.12
N THR A 53 -3.16 5.53 -4.63
CA THR A 53 -2.96 5.31 -3.19
C THR A 53 -1.49 5.03 -2.94
N GLU A 54 -0.89 5.76 -2.00
CA GLU A 54 0.45 5.52 -1.51
C GLU A 54 0.53 4.22 -0.70
N LEU A 55 1.63 3.49 -0.90
CA LEU A 55 1.97 2.23 -0.22
C LEU A 55 3.39 2.35 0.35
N GLY A 56 3.63 3.44 1.09
CA GLY A 56 4.96 3.87 1.51
C GLY A 56 5.58 4.87 0.54
N ASP A 57 6.89 5.06 0.65
CA ASP A 57 7.67 5.99 -0.17
C ASP A 57 8.20 5.34 -1.46
N SER A 58 8.18 4.00 -1.57
CA SER A 58 8.74 3.26 -2.70
C SER A 58 7.70 2.52 -3.54
N ALA A 59 6.40 2.65 -3.25
CA ALA A 59 5.35 1.95 -3.96
C ALA A 59 4.01 2.70 -3.90
N LEU A 60 3.17 2.46 -4.89
CA LEU A 60 1.84 3.05 -5.02
C LEU A 60 0.94 2.17 -5.88
N ALA A 61 -0.36 2.21 -5.60
CA ALA A 61 -1.37 1.68 -6.49
C ALA A 61 -2.01 2.81 -7.31
N VAL A 62 -2.30 2.51 -8.59
CA VAL A 62 -2.93 3.46 -9.50
C VAL A 62 -4.11 2.81 -10.21
N TRP A 63 -5.18 3.57 -10.40
CA TRP A 63 -6.37 3.13 -11.11
C TRP A 63 -6.46 3.83 -12.45
N THR A 64 -6.41 3.07 -13.53
CA THR A 64 -6.63 3.61 -14.89
C THR A 64 -8.11 3.62 -15.23
N ARG A 65 -8.92 2.79 -14.56
CA ARG A 65 -10.39 2.73 -14.62
C ARG A 65 -10.95 2.28 -13.25
N PRO A 66 -12.27 2.42 -12.98
CA PRO A 66 -12.85 2.02 -11.69
C PRO A 66 -12.62 0.55 -11.28
N SER A 67 -12.48 -0.36 -12.25
CA SER A 67 -12.22 -1.79 -12.03
C SER A 67 -10.82 -2.24 -12.47
N GLU A 68 -9.94 -1.30 -12.84
CA GLU A 68 -8.63 -1.63 -13.41
C GLU A 68 -7.55 -0.84 -12.68
N ALA A 69 -6.69 -1.58 -11.97
CA ALA A 69 -5.62 -1.00 -11.17
C ALA A 69 -4.31 -1.77 -11.30
N TYR A 70 -3.23 -1.07 -10.99
CA TYR A 70 -1.87 -1.58 -11.08
C TYR A 70 -1.11 -1.18 -9.82
N LEU A 71 -0.35 -2.13 -9.27
CA LEU A 71 0.70 -1.89 -8.30
C LEU A 71 1.97 -1.48 -9.05
N LEU A 72 2.47 -0.31 -8.72
CA LEU A 72 3.74 0.21 -9.19
C LEU A 72 4.72 0.18 -8.03
N GLU A 73 5.84 -0.53 -8.19
CA GLU A 73 6.96 -0.40 -7.27
C GLU A 73 8.07 0.39 -7.95
N LEU A 74 8.67 1.27 -7.18
CA LEU A 74 9.68 2.20 -7.65
C LEU A 74 11.08 1.61 -7.44
N SER A 75 12.06 2.16 -8.14
CA SER A 75 13.46 1.71 -8.07
C SER A 75 14.12 2.07 -6.73
N GLY A 76 13.49 2.94 -5.95
CA GLY A 76 13.90 3.36 -4.62
C GLY A 76 12.85 4.29 -4.01
N PRO A 77 13.12 4.85 -2.82
CA PRO A 77 12.26 5.86 -2.20
C PRO A 77 12.04 7.04 -3.14
N CYS A 78 10.80 7.47 -3.26
CA CYS A 78 10.38 8.64 -4.01
C CYS A 78 10.10 9.77 -3.03
N PRO A 79 10.92 10.84 -3.03
CA PRO A 79 10.68 11.99 -2.17
C PRO A 79 9.26 12.53 -2.33
N ASP A 80 8.68 12.94 -1.21
CA ASP A 80 7.37 13.59 -1.12
C ASP A 80 6.15 12.71 -1.51
N LEU A 81 6.35 11.45 -1.92
CA LEU A 81 5.25 10.56 -2.32
C LEU A 81 4.20 10.40 -1.20
N SER A 82 4.65 10.23 0.05
CA SER A 82 3.78 10.06 1.23
C SER A 82 2.93 11.28 1.56
N TYR A 83 3.29 12.46 1.04
CA TYR A 83 2.59 13.72 1.29
C TYR A 83 2.00 14.32 0.01
N ALA A 84 2.16 13.63 -1.11
CA ALA A 84 1.72 14.09 -2.41
C ALA A 84 0.19 14.17 -2.43
N THR A 85 -0.34 15.31 -2.89
CA THR A 85 -1.78 15.47 -3.12
C THR A 85 -2.17 15.00 -4.51
N ALA A 86 -1.22 15.01 -5.45
CA ALA A 86 -1.42 14.59 -6.82
C ALA A 86 -0.13 14.01 -7.40
N ILE A 87 -0.30 13.02 -8.26
CA ILE A 87 0.77 12.41 -9.05
C ILE A 87 0.44 12.48 -10.55
N GLY A 88 1.47 12.33 -11.37
CA GLY A 88 1.36 12.00 -12.79
C GLY A 88 2.21 10.79 -13.13
N LEU A 89 2.01 10.24 -14.32
CA LEU A 89 2.86 9.18 -14.88
C LEU A 89 3.42 9.67 -16.22
N THR A 90 4.70 9.42 -16.48
CA THR A 90 5.18 9.49 -17.86
C THR A 90 4.67 8.27 -18.62
N SER A 91 4.45 8.44 -19.92
CA SER A 91 4.00 7.35 -20.79
C SER A 91 4.43 7.62 -22.22
N SER A 92 4.52 6.55 -23.01
CA SER A 92 4.79 6.60 -24.44
C SER A 92 3.71 5.82 -25.18
N MET A 93 3.13 6.40 -26.23
CA MET A 93 2.12 5.75 -27.08
C MET A 93 0.94 5.14 -26.28
N GLY A 94 0.50 5.81 -25.21
CA GLY A 94 -0.61 5.34 -24.37
C GLY A 94 -0.27 4.15 -23.46
N ARG A 95 1.03 3.91 -23.20
CA ARG A 95 1.50 2.87 -22.28
C ARG A 95 2.51 3.44 -21.30
N VAL A 96 2.44 2.96 -20.07
CA VAL A 96 3.48 3.16 -19.05
C VAL A 96 4.31 1.89 -19.01
N SER A 97 5.62 2.01 -19.19
CA SER A 97 6.58 0.91 -19.23
C SER A 97 7.43 0.89 -17.98
N SER A 98 7.55 -0.28 -17.37
CA SER A 98 8.50 -0.54 -16.28
C SER A 98 9.92 -0.17 -16.72
N ARG A 99 10.71 0.35 -15.78
CA ARG A 99 12.11 0.79 -15.90
C ARG A 99 12.37 2.00 -16.78
N PHE A 100 11.41 2.42 -17.60
CA PHE A 100 11.54 3.59 -18.47
C PHE A 100 10.70 4.77 -17.98
N ASP A 101 9.47 4.49 -17.56
CA ASP A 101 8.56 5.51 -17.10
C ASP A 101 8.68 5.79 -15.60
N LYS A 102 8.13 6.94 -15.20
CA LYS A 102 8.35 7.58 -13.92
C LYS A 102 7.04 8.01 -13.29
N VAL A 103 6.99 7.99 -11.97
CA VAL A 103 5.99 8.73 -11.20
C VAL A 103 6.45 10.17 -11.05
N LEU A 104 5.56 11.10 -11.35
CA LEU A 104 5.76 12.55 -11.21
C LEU A 104 5.00 13.01 -9.97
N VAL A 105 5.70 13.22 -8.87
CA VAL A 105 5.09 13.79 -7.66
C VAL A 105 4.98 15.31 -7.80
N ARG A 106 3.76 15.85 -7.65
CA ARG A 106 3.55 17.31 -7.71
C ARG A 106 3.92 17.95 -6.37
N ASP A 107 5.16 18.38 -6.26
CA ASP A 107 5.60 19.31 -5.20
C ASP A 107 5.05 20.73 -5.46
N PRO A 108 4.29 21.34 -4.53
CA PRO A 108 3.79 22.71 -4.64
C PRO A 108 4.88 23.78 -4.44
N THR A 109 6.04 23.44 -3.88
CA THR A 109 7.13 24.40 -3.58
C THR A 109 8.09 24.62 -4.75
N GLY A 110 8.00 23.82 -5.80
CA GLY A 110 8.71 24.05 -7.08
C GLY A 110 10.17 23.62 -7.07
N GLY A 111 10.59 22.77 -6.14
CA GLY A 111 11.96 22.28 -6.05
C GLY A 111 12.37 21.33 -7.20
N PRO A 112 13.67 21.01 -7.32
CA PRO A 112 14.16 20.01 -8.26
C PRO A 112 13.51 18.65 -7.99
N ARG A 113 12.77 18.12 -8.98
CA ARG A 113 12.11 16.81 -8.86
C ARG A 113 13.06 15.70 -9.27
N MET A 114 13.47 14.88 -8.31
CA MET A 114 14.19 13.64 -8.61
C MET A 114 13.26 12.65 -9.32
N PRO A 115 13.71 11.96 -10.37
CA PRO A 115 12.86 11.04 -11.12
C PRO A 115 12.59 9.77 -10.31
N CYS A 116 11.32 9.51 -10.03
CA CYS A 116 10.88 8.27 -9.37
C CYS A 116 10.59 7.19 -10.42
N PHE A 117 11.64 6.46 -10.84
CA PHE A 117 11.53 5.42 -11.86
C PHE A 117 10.71 4.23 -11.37
N ILE A 118 9.77 3.80 -12.20
CA ILE A 118 8.98 2.59 -11.98
C ILE A 118 9.89 1.40 -12.22
N ASN A 119 10.05 0.50 -11.25
CA ASN A 119 10.84 -0.72 -11.40
C ASN A 119 9.97 -1.91 -11.85
N SER A 120 8.79 -2.06 -11.24
CA SER A 120 7.86 -3.16 -11.53
C SER A 120 6.43 -2.65 -11.69
N ILE A 121 5.68 -3.32 -12.57
CA ILE A 121 4.25 -3.08 -12.77
C ILE A 121 3.57 -4.43 -12.58
N ARG A 122 2.53 -4.47 -11.75
CA ARG A 122 1.69 -5.66 -11.57
C ARG A 122 0.23 -5.29 -11.61
N LYS A 123 -0.58 -6.03 -12.37
CA LYS A 123 -2.03 -5.83 -12.37
C LYS A 123 -2.62 -6.31 -11.05
N LEU A 124 -3.52 -5.53 -10.47
CA LEU A 124 -4.20 -5.87 -9.22
C LEU A 124 -5.50 -6.63 -9.49
N ASP A 125 -5.79 -7.64 -8.69
CA ASP A 125 -7.14 -8.16 -8.53
C ASP A 125 -7.93 -7.19 -7.64
N VAL A 126 -8.54 -6.19 -8.30
CA VAL A 126 -9.28 -5.13 -7.62
C VAL A 126 -10.46 -5.66 -6.82
N LYS A 127 -11.08 -6.77 -7.23
CA LYS A 127 -12.22 -7.35 -6.52
C LYS A 127 -11.75 -7.99 -5.23
N ALA A 128 -10.72 -8.84 -5.30
CA ALA A 128 -10.16 -9.49 -4.13
C ALA A 128 -9.56 -8.47 -3.15
N LEU A 129 -8.81 -7.49 -3.66
CA LEU A 129 -8.22 -6.43 -2.85
C LEU A 129 -9.29 -5.66 -2.05
N ARG A 130 -10.38 -5.25 -2.72
CA ARG A 130 -11.47 -4.52 -2.05
C ARG A 130 -12.16 -5.36 -0.98
N ALA A 131 -12.31 -6.67 -1.20
CA ALA A 131 -12.87 -7.56 -0.19
C ALA A 131 -11.98 -7.61 1.07
N SER A 132 -10.67 -7.80 0.89
CA SER A 132 -9.72 -7.82 2.00
C SER A 132 -9.61 -6.48 2.72
N GLU A 133 -9.64 -5.35 2.01
CA GLU A 133 -9.70 -4.02 2.64
C GLU A 133 -10.99 -3.78 3.44
N GLN A 134 -12.12 -4.35 3.00
CA GLN A 134 -13.39 -4.27 3.72
C GLN A 134 -13.38 -5.10 5.00
N GLU A 135 -12.86 -6.33 4.94
CA GLU A 135 -12.70 -7.20 6.10
C GLU A 135 -11.82 -6.56 7.17
N LEU A 136 -10.67 -6.00 6.77
CA LEU A 136 -9.77 -5.27 7.69
C LEU A 136 -10.46 -4.08 8.35
N ARG A 137 -11.27 -3.33 7.58
CA ARG A 137 -12.02 -2.20 8.12
C ARG A 137 -13.07 -2.64 9.14
N GLN A 138 -13.79 -3.73 8.87
CA GLN A 138 -14.80 -4.25 9.78
C GLN A 138 -14.17 -4.76 11.09
N ALA A 139 -13.04 -5.47 11.01
CA ALA A 139 -12.29 -5.91 12.17
C ALA A 139 -11.85 -4.72 13.05
N GLN A 140 -11.28 -3.66 12.45
CA GLN A 140 -10.88 -2.45 13.17
C GLN A 140 -12.03 -1.73 13.87
N VAL A 141 -13.24 -1.76 13.29
CA VAL A 141 -14.44 -1.17 13.91
C VAL A 141 -14.86 -1.99 15.13
N GLN A 142 -14.91 -3.33 15.01
CA GLN A 142 -15.28 -4.22 16.10
C GLN A 142 -14.31 -4.10 17.29
N GLU A 143 -13.00 -4.10 17.03
CA GLU A 143 -11.97 -3.91 18.06
C GLU A 143 -12.12 -2.57 18.77
N ARG A 144 -12.46 -1.49 18.05
CA ARG A 144 -12.69 -0.18 18.66
C ARG A 144 -13.93 -0.19 19.55
N GLU A 145 -15.00 -0.83 19.13
CA GLU A 145 -16.23 -0.95 19.92
C GLU A 145 -16.01 -1.77 21.19
N GLU A 146 -15.23 -2.84 21.12
CA GLU A 146 -14.86 -3.65 22.29
C GLU A 146 -13.97 -2.87 23.26
N ASN A 147 -12.97 -2.14 22.77
CA ASN A 147 -12.09 -1.29 23.59
C ASN A 147 -12.78 -0.06 24.20
N THR A 148 -13.98 0.30 23.73
CA THR A 148 -14.77 1.41 24.27
C THR A 148 -15.76 0.96 25.35
N LYS A 149 -15.95 -0.36 25.53
CA LYS A 149 -16.77 -0.95 26.60
C LYS A 149 -15.97 -1.23 27.85
#